data_AF-U2YH12-F1
#
_entry.id   AF-U2YH12-F1
#
_cell.length_a   1.000
_cell.length_b   1.000
_cell.length_c   1.000
_cell.angle_alpha   90.00
_cell.angle_beta   90.00
_cell.angle_gamma   90.00
#
_symmetry.space_group_name_H-M   'P 1'
#
loop_
_entity.id
_entity.type
_entity.pdbx_description
1 polymer ?
#
loop_
_entity_poly.entity_id
_entity_poly.type
_entity_poly.pdbx_seq_one_letter_code
_entity_poly.pdbx_strand_id
1 'polypeptide(L)'
;MLYTNRGASGTVEDLDVEFEDVLDEMSPQNRTITVRLLQIFEEIIEETELAEDAKLEIYKRIELARIPDALERVDWTGTAVDIAGQLMSTLILKHALPNANHRTSISMAQWYLESIQTGFSFPSFATEEYDWKAWVNEYITESKRLLTVRRNTTAFSLLAEWGCDVVKRKNGIEIVLAEYDLDLTRSEAYAYYGDAHTELCTDFLSESVTRAGYDELRNIEGIGQAEFVSFLDEAK
;
A
#
# COMPACT_ATOMS: atom_id res chain seq x y z
N MET A 1 -7.45 25.77 -17.66
CA MET A 1 -8.44 25.46 -18.72
C MET A 1 -7.70 24.86 -19.90
N LEU A 2 -7.72 23.52 -19.99
CA LEU A 2 -7.51 22.74 -21.21
C LEU A 2 -8.25 21.42 -20.94
N TYR A 3 -9.54 21.47 -21.23
CA TYR A 3 -10.43 20.32 -21.29
C TYR A 3 -10.39 19.78 -22.71
N THR A 4 -10.15 18.48 -22.86
CA THR A 4 -10.60 17.73 -24.04
C THR A 4 -11.13 16.37 -23.61
N ASN A 5 -12.44 16.36 -23.39
CA ASN A 5 -13.32 15.20 -23.32
C ASN A 5 -13.19 14.32 -24.57
N ARG A 6 -12.85 13.02 -24.42
CA ARG A 6 -13.32 11.91 -25.27
C ARG A 6 -13.32 10.56 -24.53
N GLY A 7 -14.50 10.23 -23.98
CA GLY A 7 -15.08 8.88 -23.89
C GLY A 7 -14.19 7.68 -23.56
N ALA A 8 -14.10 7.36 -22.26
CA ALA A 8 -14.08 6.01 -21.71
C ALA A 8 -14.43 6.14 -20.21
N SER A 9 -15.32 5.27 -19.71
CA SER A 9 -15.76 5.22 -18.30
C SER A 9 -14.58 5.21 -17.33
N GLY A 10 -14.62 6.10 -16.33
CA GLY A 10 -13.65 6.14 -15.23
C GLY A 10 -12.46 7.07 -15.46
N THR A 11 -12.72 8.36 -15.60
CA THR A 11 -11.72 9.42 -15.30
C THR A 11 -12.13 10.09 -13.99
N VAL A 12 -11.21 10.74 -13.28
CA VAL A 12 -11.44 11.43 -11.99
C VAL A 12 -12.52 12.53 -12.07
N GLU A 13 -12.98 12.90 -13.26
CA GLU A 13 -14.22 13.67 -13.48
C GLU A 13 -15.50 12.95 -13.01
N ASP A 14 -15.47 11.62 -12.82
CA ASP A 14 -16.50 10.81 -12.16
C ASP A 14 -16.24 10.73 -10.63
N LEU A 15 -15.79 11.83 -10.00
CA LEU A 15 -16.01 12.04 -8.56
C LEU A 15 -17.53 12.21 -8.38
N ASP A 16 -18.22 11.07 -8.42
CA ASP A 16 -19.65 10.93 -8.21
C ASP A 16 -20.04 11.71 -6.94
N VAL A 17 -21.24 12.28 -6.87
CA VAL A 17 -21.77 12.92 -5.64
C VAL A 17 -21.59 11.99 -4.42
N GLU A 18 -21.61 10.67 -4.65
CA GLU A 18 -21.28 9.61 -3.69
C GLU A 18 -19.87 9.73 -3.08
N PHE A 19 -18.85 10.18 -3.82
CA PHE A 19 -17.49 10.41 -3.31
C PHE A 19 -17.40 11.65 -2.42
N GLU A 20 -18.03 12.75 -2.83
CA GLU A 20 -18.06 13.99 -2.03
C GLU A 20 -18.77 13.74 -0.69
N ASP A 21 -19.92 13.05 -0.73
CA ASP A 21 -20.67 12.67 0.47
C ASP A 21 -19.81 11.82 1.43
N VAL A 22 -19.12 10.79 0.92
CA VAL A 22 -18.26 9.94 1.76
C VAL A 22 -17.05 10.69 2.31
N LEU A 23 -16.48 11.64 1.56
CA LEU A 23 -15.38 12.48 2.03
C LEU A 23 -15.83 13.50 3.08
N ASP A 24 -17.05 14.03 2.96
CA ASP A 24 -17.64 14.98 3.90
C ASP A 24 -17.99 14.33 5.25
N GLU A 25 -18.26 13.02 5.27
CA GLU A 25 -18.42 12.24 6.50
C GLU A 25 -17.10 11.95 7.24
N MET A 26 -15.94 12.12 6.58
CA MET A 26 -14.64 11.87 7.20
C MET A 26 -14.21 13.01 8.13
N SER A 27 -13.41 12.69 9.15
CA SER A 27 -12.70 13.72 9.91
C SER A 27 -11.78 14.54 8.97
N PRO A 28 -11.53 15.83 9.24
CA PRO A 28 -10.68 16.66 8.40
C PRO A 28 -9.28 16.06 8.14
N GLN A 29 -8.71 15.39 9.14
CA GLN A 29 -7.42 14.70 9.04
C GLN A 29 -7.50 13.48 8.10
N ASN A 30 -8.50 12.62 8.27
CA ASN A 30 -8.69 11.44 7.42
C ASN A 30 -9.02 11.84 5.98
N ARG A 31 -9.81 12.90 5.80
CA ARG A 31 -10.12 13.46 4.47
C ARG A 31 -8.86 13.91 3.76
N THR A 32 -7.97 14.64 4.44
CA THR A 32 -6.73 15.15 3.82
C THR A 32 -5.82 14.03 3.36
N ILE A 33 -5.58 13.02 4.21
CA ILE A 33 -4.79 11.84 3.84
C ILE A 33 -5.46 11.05 2.70
N THR A 34 -6.79 10.91 2.74
CA THR A 34 -7.56 10.22 1.70
C THR A 34 -7.45 10.92 0.35
N VAL A 35 -7.64 12.25 0.31
CA VAL A 35 -7.48 13.04 -0.92
C VAL A 35 -6.08 12.88 -1.47
N ARG A 36 -5.05 12.94 -0.61
CA ARG A 36 -3.67 12.72 -1.06
C ARG A 36 -3.45 11.32 -1.62
N LEU A 37 -4.02 10.30 -0.99
CA LEU A 37 -3.95 8.92 -1.49
C LEU A 37 -4.56 8.77 -2.88
N LEU A 38 -5.69 9.44 -3.14
CA LEU A 38 -6.36 9.44 -4.44
C LEU A 38 -5.56 10.18 -5.52
N GLN A 39 -4.94 11.31 -5.18
CA GLN A 39 -4.03 12.03 -6.09
C GLN A 39 -2.84 11.16 -6.48
N ILE A 40 -2.17 10.53 -5.51
CA ILE A 40 -1.07 9.59 -5.77
C ILE A 40 -1.54 8.43 -6.65
N PHE A 41 -2.74 7.92 -6.40
CA PHE A 41 -3.32 6.86 -7.22
C PHE A 41 -3.52 7.31 -8.67
N GLU A 42 -4.11 8.49 -8.89
CA GLU A 42 -4.31 9.08 -10.21
C GLU A 42 -2.97 9.27 -10.95
N GLU A 43 -1.96 9.86 -10.30
CA GLU A 43 -0.61 10.03 -10.84
C GLU A 43 -0.03 8.68 -11.31
N ILE A 44 -0.16 7.62 -10.51
CA ILE A 44 0.33 6.28 -10.88
C ILE A 44 -0.43 5.69 -12.07
N ILE A 45 -1.74 5.94 -12.19
CA ILE A 45 -2.51 5.50 -13.36
C ILE A 45 -1.98 6.20 -14.60
N GLU A 46 -1.91 7.53 -14.57
CA GLU A 46 -1.44 8.34 -15.70
C GLU A 46 -0.04 7.93 -16.16
N GLU A 47 0.92 7.79 -15.23
CA GLU A 47 2.27 7.33 -15.53
C GLU A 47 2.28 5.94 -16.19
N THR A 48 1.43 5.02 -15.71
CA THR A 48 1.36 3.66 -16.27
C THR A 48 0.73 3.68 -17.67
N GLU A 49 -0.32 4.48 -17.91
CA GLU A 49 -0.92 4.62 -19.23
C GLU A 49 0.08 5.18 -20.26
N LEU A 50 0.88 6.17 -19.87
CA LEU A 50 1.93 6.74 -20.71
C LEU A 50 3.06 5.73 -21.01
N ALA A 51 3.45 4.92 -20.01
CA ALA A 51 4.57 3.99 -20.14
C ALA A 51 4.20 2.72 -20.92
N GLU A 52 2.98 2.20 -20.76
CA GLU A 52 2.55 0.92 -21.31
C GLU A 52 1.66 1.06 -22.56
N ASP A 53 1.32 2.30 -22.99
CA ASP A 53 0.34 2.61 -24.07
C ASP A 53 -0.98 1.82 -23.90
N ALA A 54 -1.32 1.55 -22.64
CA ALA A 54 -2.43 0.70 -22.24
C ALA A 54 -3.10 1.28 -21.01
N LYS A 55 -4.43 1.40 -21.07
CA LYS A 55 -5.23 1.85 -19.92
C LYS A 55 -5.23 0.78 -18.83
N LEU A 56 -4.97 1.19 -17.59
CA LEU A 56 -5.17 0.30 -16.46
C LEU A 56 -6.66 0.07 -16.25
N GLU A 57 -7.12 -1.17 -16.42
CA GLU A 57 -8.52 -1.50 -16.19
C GLU A 57 -8.90 -1.30 -14.71
N ILE A 58 -9.85 -0.39 -14.48
CA ILE A 58 -10.51 -0.19 -13.19
C ILE A 58 -11.56 -1.30 -13.03
N TYR A 59 -11.15 -2.42 -12.43
CA TYR A 59 -12.00 -3.61 -12.30
C TYR A 59 -12.94 -3.58 -11.08
N LYS A 60 -12.84 -2.56 -10.21
CA LYS A 60 -13.63 -2.40 -8.98
C LYS A 60 -13.90 -0.91 -8.71
N ARG A 61 -14.96 -0.57 -7.98
CA ARG A 61 -15.13 0.78 -7.41
C ARG A 61 -14.16 1.01 -6.26
N ILE A 62 -13.70 2.24 -6.08
CA ILE A 62 -12.91 2.66 -4.92
C ILE A 62 -13.81 2.57 -3.68
N GLU A 63 -13.30 1.97 -2.59
CA GLU A 63 -14.01 1.82 -1.33
C GLU A 63 -13.54 2.86 -0.31
N LEU A 64 -13.83 4.14 -0.56
CA LEU A 64 -13.33 5.27 0.25
C LEU A 64 -13.60 5.12 1.74
N ALA A 65 -14.79 4.63 2.11
CA ALA A 65 -15.18 4.44 3.51
C ALA A 65 -14.25 3.49 4.29
N ARG A 66 -13.41 2.69 3.61
CA ARG A 66 -12.47 1.77 4.25
C ARG A 66 -11.11 2.40 4.58
N ILE A 67 -10.83 3.61 4.07
CA ILE A 67 -9.56 4.31 4.29
C ILE A 67 -9.46 4.82 5.74
N PRO A 68 -10.49 5.46 6.34
CA PRO A 68 -10.46 5.83 7.75
C PRO A 68 -10.10 4.67 8.68
N ASP A 69 -10.69 3.49 8.48
CA ASP A 69 -10.35 2.30 9.25
C ASP A 69 -8.88 1.84 9.09
N ALA A 70 -8.24 2.17 7.96
CA ALA A 70 -6.82 1.87 7.74
C ALA A 70 -5.97 2.78 8.63
N LEU A 71 -6.31 4.07 8.65
CA LEU A 71 -5.60 5.11 9.38
C LEU A 71 -5.75 4.94 10.90
N GLU A 72 -6.92 4.52 11.38
CA GLU A 72 -7.18 4.26 12.80
C GLU A 72 -6.29 3.15 13.37
N ARG A 73 -5.81 2.24 12.53
CA ARG A 73 -4.94 1.12 12.94
C ARG A 73 -3.46 1.47 13.02
N VAL A 74 -3.10 2.67 12.59
CA VAL A 74 -1.72 3.14 12.67
C VAL A 74 -1.48 3.67 14.08
N ASP A 75 -0.50 3.10 14.78
CA ASP A 75 0.04 3.69 15.99
C ASP A 75 1.03 4.79 15.62
N TRP A 76 0.67 6.04 15.89
CA TRP A 76 1.45 7.23 15.55
C TRP A 76 2.53 7.58 16.61
N THR A 77 2.90 6.65 17.49
CA THR A 77 3.85 6.90 18.60
C THR A 77 5.19 6.16 18.46
N GLY A 78 5.46 5.53 17.31
CA GLY A 78 6.69 4.78 17.02
C GLY A 78 7.80 5.58 16.33
N THR A 79 8.82 4.87 15.83
CA THR A 79 9.85 5.47 14.96
C THR A 79 9.26 5.86 13.61
N ALA A 80 9.95 6.73 12.87
CA ALA A 80 9.51 7.14 11.54
C ALA A 80 9.28 5.93 10.61
N VAL A 81 10.18 4.94 10.63
CA VAL A 81 10.05 3.71 9.83
C VAL A 81 8.90 2.82 10.33
N ASP A 82 8.67 2.70 11.64
CA ASP A 82 7.56 1.90 12.17
C ASP A 82 6.20 2.46 11.75
N ILE A 83 6.02 3.78 11.89
CA ILE A 83 4.76 4.45 11.54
C ILE A 83 4.54 4.36 10.02
N ALA A 84 5.58 4.60 9.22
CA ALA A 84 5.50 4.46 7.77
C ALA A 84 5.15 3.01 7.35
N GLY A 85 5.73 2.01 8.03
CA GLY A 85 5.50 0.59 7.76
C GLY A 85 4.08 0.16 8.10
N GLN A 86 3.56 0.64 9.23
CA GLN A 86 2.17 0.45 9.60
C GLN A 86 1.21 1.14 8.62
N LEU A 87 1.46 2.41 8.26
CA LEU A 87 0.65 3.15 7.30
C LEU A 87 0.58 2.43 5.95
N MET A 88 1.74 1.99 5.44
CA MET A 88 1.82 1.21 4.21
C MET A 88 1.05 -0.11 4.32
N SER A 89 1.26 -0.85 5.40
CA SER A 89 0.64 -2.16 5.63
C SER A 89 -0.88 -2.07 5.74
N THR A 90 -1.41 -1.15 6.54
CA THR A 90 -2.85 -1.02 6.78
C THR A 90 -3.60 -0.59 5.52
N LEU A 91 -3.03 0.32 4.72
CA LEU A 91 -3.57 0.72 3.43
C LEU A 91 -3.62 -0.46 2.44
N ILE A 92 -2.54 -1.24 2.33
CA ILE A 92 -2.49 -2.44 1.48
C ILE A 92 -3.51 -3.49 1.94
N LEU A 93 -3.58 -3.76 3.26
CA LEU A 93 -4.48 -4.76 3.84
C LEU A 93 -5.96 -4.39 3.66
N LYS A 94 -6.29 -3.09 3.72
CA LYS A 94 -7.64 -2.60 3.46
C LYS A 94 -8.00 -2.68 1.98
N HIS A 95 -7.04 -2.47 1.08
CA HIS A 95 -7.21 -2.65 -0.37
C HIS A 95 -8.41 -1.85 -0.89
N ALA A 96 -8.47 -0.56 -0.53
CA ALA A 96 -9.58 0.33 -0.87
C ALA A 96 -9.56 0.73 -2.36
N LEU A 97 -8.41 0.68 -3.02
CA LEU A 97 -8.26 1.05 -4.42
C LEU A 97 -8.52 -0.17 -5.33
N PRO A 98 -9.00 0.04 -6.56
CA PRO A 98 -9.21 -1.04 -7.52
C PRO A 98 -7.92 -1.74 -7.87
N ASN A 99 -6.88 -1.00 -8.21
CA ASN A 99 -5.57 -1.51 -8.56
C ASN A 99 -4.50 -0.63 -7.87
N ALA A 100 -3.22 -0.86 -8.17
CA ALA A 100 -2.09 -0.08 -7.67
C ALA A 100 -1.94 0.09 -6.13
N ASN A 101 -2.74 -0.59 -5.28
CA ASN A 101 -2.68 -0.46 -3.81
C ASN A 101 -1.25 -0.51 -3.23
N HIS A 102 -0.40 -1.44 -3.69
CA HIS A 102 1.01 -1.49 -3.29
C HIS A 102 1.76 -0.20 -3.65
N ARG A 103 1.73 0.20 -4.92
CA ARG A 103 2.46 1.38 -5.40
C ARG A 103 1.98 2.65 -4.69
N THR A 104 0.66 2.83 -4.57
CA THR A 104 0.08 3.99 -3.90
C THR A 104 0.45 4.04 -2.41
N SER A 105 0.43 2.88 -1.72
CA SER A 105 0.78 2.83 -0.29
C SER A 105 2.27 3.04 -0.05
N ILE A 106 3.13 2.54 -0.95
CA ILE A 106 4.57 2.82 -0.95
C ILE A 106 4.80 4.33 -1.10
N SER A 107 4.17 4.97 -2.10
CA SER A 107 4.28 6.41 -2.27
C SER A 107 3.77 7.18 -1.05
N MET A 108 2.64 6.79 -0.45
CA MET A 108 2.15 7.43 0.79
C MET A 108 3.15 7.30 1.95
N ALA A 109 3.81 6.15 2.10
CA ALA A 109 4.88 5.97 3.09
C ALA A 109 6.10 6.85 2.78
N GLN A 110 6.45 7.06 1.51
CA GLN A 110 7.49 8.03 1.12
C GLN A 110 7.10 9.44 1.55
N TRP A 111 5.87 9.86 1.28
CA TRP A 111 5.36 11.17 1.69
C TRP A 111 5.43 11.36 3.21
N TYR A 112 5.14 10.31 3.98
CA TYR A 112 5.32 10.34 5.43
C TYR A 112 6.79 10.49 5.84
N LEU A 113 7.72 9.73 5.25
CA LEU A 113 9.15 9.86 5.57
C LEU A 113 9.73 11.22 5.14
N GLU A 114 9.31 11.74 3.99
CA GLU A 114 9.66 13.06 3.46
C GLU A 114 9.20 14.21 4.39
N SER A 115 8.05 14.03 5.04
CA SER A 115 7.52 15.01 6.00
C SER A 115 8.41 15.20 7.23
N ILE A 116 9.28 14.22 7.50
CA ILE A 116 10.22 14.22 8.62
C ILE A 116 11.61 14.64 8.13
N GLN A 117 12.02 14.14 6.96
CA GLN A 117 13.30 14.40 6.36
C GLN A 117 13.14 14.83 4.91
N THR A 118 13.19 16.14 4.68
CA THR A 118 13.03 16.75 3.36
C THR A 118 14.08 16.25 2.37
N GLY A 119 13.65 15.93 1.16
CA GLY A 119 14.44 15.36 0.07
C GLY A 119 14.55 13.83 0.06
N PHE A 120 13.98 13.14 1.06
CA PHE A 120 13.79 11.70 1.02
C PHE A 120 12.97 11.28 -0.20
N SER A 121 13.57 10.37 -0.97
CA SER A 121 12.90 9.63 -2.02
C SER A 121 13.40 8.21 -2.00
N PHE A 122 12.57 7.26 -2.43
CA PHE A 122 13.08 5.92 -2.66
C PHE A 122 14.20 5.95 -3.72
N PRO A 123 15.22 5.09 -3.59
CA PRO A 123 16.26 4.92 -4.60
C PRO A 123 15.66 4.83 -6.01
N SER A 124 16.25 5.55 -6.96
CA SER A 124 15.74 5.60 -8.33
C SER A 124 15.61 4.19 -8.92
N PHE A 125 14.42 3.89 -9.44
CA PHE A 125 14.12 2.66 -10.19
C PHE A 125 14.98 2.49 -11.45
N ALA A 126 15.74 3.52 -11.85
CA ALA A 126 16.55 3.58 -13.07
C ALA A 126 18.07 3.55 -12.80
N THR A 127 18.52 3.04 -11.65
CA THR A 127 19.96 2.78 -11.42
C THR A 127 20.41 1.53 -12.19
N GLU A 128 21.70 1.47 -12.56
CA GLU A 128 22.31 0.37 -13.33
C GLU A 128 22.29 -0.99 -12.60
N GLU A 129 21.92 -1.00 -11.32
CA GLU A 129 21.78 -2.22 -10.54
C GLU A 129 20.36 -2.78 -10.68
N TYR A 130 20.25 -3.88 -11.44
CA TYR A 130 19.12 -4.80 -11.44
C TYR A 130 18.64 -5.23 -10.04
N ASP A 131 19.43 -4.97 -8.99
CA ASP A 131 19.20 -5.34 -7.59
C ASP A 131 17.99 -4.65 -6.95
N TRP A 132 17.82 -3.32 -7.13
CA TRP A 132 16.71 -2.60 -6.49
C TRP A 132 15.34 -3.08 -6.99
N LYS A 133 15.21 -3.24 -8.31
CA LYS A 133 13.96 -3.75 -8.91
C LYS A 133 13.72 -5.21 -8.51
N ALA A 134 14.75 -6.04 -8.41
CA ALA A 134 14.62 -7.41 -7.95
C ALA A 134 14.12 -7.46 -6.49
N TRP A 135 14.75 -6.70 -5.60
CA TRP A 135 14.39 -6.63 -4.20
C TRP A 135 12.97 -6.09 -3.95
N VAL A 136 12.56 -5.01 -4.63
CA VAL A 136 11.16 -4.52 -4.57
C VAL A 136 10.18 -5.59 -5.08
N ASN A 137 10.54 -6.33 -6.14
CA ASN A 137 9.69 -7.41 -6.65
C ASN A 137 9.59 -8.59 -5.67
N GLU A 138 10.66 -8.91 -4.95
CA GLU A 138 10.65 -9.92 -3.89
C GLU A 138 9.71 -9.49 -2.76
N TYR A 139 9.83 -8.25 -2.27
CA TYR A 139 8.89 -7.68 -1.30
C TYR A 139 7.42 -7.76 -1.78
N ILE A 140 7.14 -7.30 -3.01
CA ILE A 140 5.79 -7.31 -3.58
C ILE A 140 5.26 -8.75 -3.69
N THR A 141 6.12 -9.71 -4.02
CA THR A 141 5.76 -11.12 -4.13
C THR A 141 5.40 -11.68 -2.76
N GLU A 142 6.22 -11.44 -1.74
CA GLU A 142 5.96 -11.93 -0.40
C GLU A 142 4.73 -11.27 0.24
N SER A 143 4.56 -9.97 0.08
CA SER A 143 3.34 -9.26 0.51
C SER A 143 2.10 -9.91 -0.13
N LYS A 144 2.14 -10.23 -1.43
CA LYS A 144 1.02 -10.90 -2.11
C LYS A 144 0.78 -12.34 -1.60
N ARG A 145 1.82 -13.06 -1.18
CA ARG A 145 1.69 -14.39 -0.56
C ARG A 145 1.00 -14.27 0.78
N LEU A 146 1.49 -13.44 1.70
CA LEU A 146 0.87 -13.17 3.00
C LEU A 146 -0.60 -12.78 2.84
N LEU A 147 -0.91 -11.83 1.96
CA LEU A 147 -2.29 -11.42 1.69
C LEU A 147 -3.16 -12.55 1.13
N THR A 148 -2.60 -13.49 0.40
CA THR A 148 -3.33 -14.62 -0.19
C THR A 148 -3.57 -15.69 0.86
N VAL A 149 -2.54 -16.09 1.60
CA VAL A 149 -2.64 -17.07 2.70
C VAL A 149 -3.62 -16.56 3.75
N ARG A 150 -3.48 -15.31 4.21
CA ARG A 150 -4.37 -14.65 5.18
C ARG A 150 -5.86 -14.78 4.86
N ARG A 151 -6.23 -14.76 3.58
CA ARG A 151 -7.63 -14.84 3.13
C ARG A 151 -8.11 -16.26 2.86
N ASN A 152 -7.21 -17.22 2.76
CA ASN A 152 -7.51 -18.57 2.27
C ASN A 152 -7.01 -19.68 3.20
N THR A 153 -6.59 -19.38 4.43
CA THR A 153 -6.03 -20.33 5.40
C THR A 153 -6.80 -21.65 5.46
N THR A 154 -8.13 -21.60 5.65
CA THR A 154 -8.97 -22.81 5.68
C THR A 154 -8.97 -23.59 4.36
N ALA A 155 -9.06 -22.89 3.22
CA ALA A 155 -9.04 -23.55 1.91
C ALA A 155 -7.66 -24.17 1.63
N PHE A 156 -6.58 -23.52 2.06
CA PHE A 156 -5.22 -24.01 1.91
C PHE A 156 -4.94 -25.19 2.83
N SER A 157 -5.45 -25.18 4.06
CA SER A 157 -5.41 -26.34 4.97
C SER A 157 -6.01 -27.58 4.32
N LEU A 158 -7.23 -27.47 3.76
CA LEU A 158 -7.88 -28.57 3.04
C LEU A 158 -7.08 -29.06 1.81
N LEU A 159 -6.45 -28.13 1.07
CA LEU A 159 -5.60 -28.50 -0.06
C LEU A 159 -4.35 -29.26 0.40
N ALA A 160 -3.72 -28.84 1.49
CA ALA A 160 -2.58 -29.53 2.07
C ALA A 160 -2.96 -30.95 2.54
N GLU A 161 -4.12 -31.12 3.18
CA GLU A 161 -4.66 -32.44 3.55
C GLU A 161 -4.87 -33.36 2.34
N TRP A 162 -5.20 -32.79 1.18
CA TRP A 162 -5.35 -33.53 -0.08
C TRP A 162 -4.03 -33.76 -0.84
N GLY A 163 -2.90 -33.40 -0.25
CA GLY A 163 -1.56 -33.60 -0.82
C GLY A 163 -1.13 -32.52 -1.81
N CYS A 164 -1.71 -31.33 -1.74
CA CYS A 164 -1.21 -30.16 -2.49
C CYS A 164 -0.05 -29.52 -1.73
N ASP A 165 1.13 -29.46 -2.34
CA ASP A 165 2.29 -28.79 -1.73
C ASP A 165 2.36 -27.30 -2.08
N VAL A 166 1.92 -26.92 -3.28
CA VAL A 166 2.10 -25.57 -3.83
C VAL A 166 0.84 -25.05 -4.51
N VAL A 167 0.38 -23.87 -4.09
CA VAL A 167 -0.69 -23.13 -4.75
C VAL A 167 -0.11 -22.06 -5.67
N LYS A 168 -0.53 -22.07 -6.95
CA LYS A 168 -0.12 -21.06 -7.94
C LYS A 168 -1.16 -19.96 -8.05
N ARG A 169 -0.72 -18.73 -7.84
CA ARG A 169 -1.50 -17.49 -8.04
C ARG A 169 -1.12 -16.84 -9.37
N LYS A 170 -1.97 -15.94 -9.86
CA LYS A 170 -1.67 -15.07 -11.01
C LYS A 170 -0.26 -14.46 -10.92
N ASN A 171 0.37 -14.27 -12.08
CA ASN A 171 1.73 -13.74 -12.27
C ASN A 171 2.84 -14.66 -11.72
N GLY A 172 2.59 -15.97 -11.65
CA GLY A 172 3.62 -16.96 -11.30
C GLY A 172 4.01 -16.96 -9.82
N ILE A 173 3.22 -16.35 -8.95
CA ILE A 173 3.48 -16.39 -7.50
C ILE A 173 3.12 -17.78 -6.98
N GLU A 174 4.12 -18.49 -6.49
CA GLU A 174 3.98 -19.81 -5.87
C GLU A 174 3.92 -19.66 -4.35
N ILE A 175 2.96 -20.34 -3.72
CA ILE A 175 2.77 -20.40 -2.27
C ILE A 175 3.03 -21.84 -1.84
N VAL A 176 4.14 -22.07 -1.14
CA VAL A 176 4.48 -23.39 -0.58
C VAL A 176 3.70 -23.55 0.72
N LEU A 177 2.71 -24.45 0.75
CA LEU A 177 1.76 -24.53 1.86
C LEU A 177 2.42 -24.87 3.20
N ALA A 178 3.52 -25.63 3.18
CA ALA A 178 4.27 -26.01 4.37
C ALA A 178 5.02 -24.85 5.06
N GLU A 179 5.17 -23.70 4.40
CA GLU A 179 5.82 -22.50 4.97
C GLU A 179 4.87 -21.66 5.83
N TYR A 180 3.59 -22.00 5.85
CA TYR A 180 2.54 -21.22 6.50
C TYR A 180 1.82 -22.04 7.57
N ASP A 181 1.45 -21.38 8.66
CA ASP A 181 0.50 -21.93 9.63
C ASP A 181 -0.92 -21.88 9.05
N LEU A 182 -1.44 -23.06 8.68
CA LEU A 182 -2.74 -23.24 8.07
C LEU A 182 -3.81 -23.73 9.07
N ASP A 183 -3.43 -23.97 10.31
CA ASP A 183 -4.34 -24.46 11.36
C ASP A 183 -5.05 -23.31 12.10
N LEU A 184 -4.60 -22.08 11.86
CA LEU A 184 -5.21 -20.87 12.40
C LEU A 184 -6.68 -20.75 11.97
N THR A 185 -7.54 -20.38 12.91
CA THR A 185 -8.91 -19.93 12.58
C THR A 185 -8.83 -18.70 11.67
N ARG A 186 -9.92 -18.42 10.95
CA ARG A 186 -9.97 -17.25 10.06
C ARG A 186 -9.64 -15.94 10.80
N SER A 187 -10.12 -15.76 12.03
CA SER A 187 -9.82 -14.56 12.83
C SER A 187 -8.35 -14.49 13.21
N GLU A 188 -7.76 -15.61 13.65
CA GLU A 188 -6.34 -15.67 14.02
C GLU A 188 -5.45 -15.43 12.80
N ALA A 189 -5.76 -16.06 11.66
CA ALA A 189 -5.04 -15.82 10.41
C ALA A 189 -5.10 -14.36 9.97
N TYR A 190 -6.26 -13.69 10.15
CA TYR A 190 -6.40 -12.28 9.80
C TYR A 190 -5.54 -11.35 10.68
N ALA A 191 -5.34 -11.71 11.95
CA ALA A 191 -4.45 -11.01 12.86
C ALA A 191 -2.98 -11.37 12.58
N TYR A 192 -2.62 -12.64 12.70
CA TYR A 192 -1.26 -13.16 12.55
C TYR A 192 -0.60 -12.75 11.23
N TYR A 193 -1.25 -13.02 10.09
CA TYR A 193 -0.68 -12.60 8.79
C TYR A 193 -0.89 -11.11 8.49
N GLY A 194 -1.71 -10.42 9.28
CA GLY A 194 -1.77 -8.95 9.27
C GLY A 194 -0.52 -8.36 9.92
N ASP A 195 -0.14 -8.89 11.08
CA ASP A 195 1.05 -8.48 11.82
C ASP A 195 2.33 -8.82 11.04
N ALA A 196 2.43 -10.04 10.50
CA ALA A 196 3.53 -10.43 9.62
C ALA A 196 3.64 -9.54 8.37
N HIS A 197 2.51 -9.05 7.85
CA HIS A 197 2.52 -8.11 6.72
C HIS A 197 3.02 -6.72 7.15
N THR A 198 2.70 -6.28 8.36
CA THR A 198 3.24 -5.04 8.93
C THR A 198 4.74 -5.14 9.14
N GLU A 199 5.23 -6.22 9.73
CA GLU A 199 6.68 -6.48 9.87
C GLU A 199 7.38 -6.45 8.51
N LEU A 200 6.83 -7.14 7.51
CA LEU A 200 7.37 -7.13 6.14
C LEU A 200 7.45 -5.70 5.55
N CYS A 201 6.44 -4.85 5.79
CA CYS A 201 6.44 -3.47 5.31
C CYS A 201 7.45 -2.60 6.07
N THR A 202 7.57 -2.79 7.38
CA THR A 202 8.56 -2.09 8.22
C THR A 202 9.98 -2.48 7.81
N ASP A 203 10.26 -3.77 7.58
CA ASP A 203 11.56 -4.25 7.10
C ASP A 203 11.89 -3.67 5.72
N PHE A 204 10.91 -3.67 4.81
CA PHE A 204 11.04 -3.04 3.50
C PHE A 204 11.43 -1.55 3.62
N LEU A 205 10.78 -0.80 4.50
CA LEU A 205 11.10 0.63 4.67
C LEU A 205 12.44 0.83 5.38
N SER A 206 12.77 0.02 6.37
CA SER A 206 14.06 0.04 7.08
C SER A 206 15.24 -0.15 6.12
N GLU A 207 15.13 -1.11 5.21
CA GLU A 207 16.13 -1.33 4.16
C GLU A 207 16.11 -0.21 3.12
N SER A 208 14.93 0.31 2.75
CA SER A 208 14.79 1.41 1.80
C SER A 208 15.51 2.67 2.27
N VAL A 209 15.31 3.07 3.54
CA VAL A 209 15.96 4.27 4.10
C VAL A 209 17.47 4.07 4.24
N THR A 210 17.91 2.86 4.59
CA THR A 210 19.33 2.49 4.62
C THR A 210 19.97 2.66 3.24
N ARG A 211 19.36 2.08 2.20
CA ARG A 211 19.83 2.18 0.82
C ARG A 211 19.81 3.60 0.26
N ALA A 212 18.85 4.42 0.71
CA ALA A 212 18.75 5.83 0.33
C ALA A 212 19.77 6.74 1.07
N GLY A 213 20.50 6.21 2.06
CA GLY A 213 21.47 6.97 2.86
C GLY A 213 20.84 7.80 3.99
N TYR A 214 19.63 7.42 4.43
CA TYR A 214 18.86 8.06 5.48
C TYR A 214 18.65 7.12 6.70
N ASP A 215 19.72 6.43 7.11
CA ASP A 215 19.71 5.47 8.23
C ASP A 215 19.15 6.05 9.54
N GLU A 216 19.25 7.36 9.73
CA GLU A 216 18.70 8.06 10.89
C GLU A 216 17.18 7.86 11.03
N LEU A 217 16.45 7.73 9.92
CA LEU A 217 14.99 7.54 9.91
C LEU A 217 14.56 6.27 10.65
N ARG A 218 15.45 5.29 10.80
CA ARG A 218 15.17 4.04 11.52
C ARG A 218 15.08 4.23 13.03
N ASN A 219 15.66 5.30 13.55
CA ASN A 219 15.86 5.49 15.00
C ASN A 219 15.26 6.79 15.53
N ILE A 220 14.89 7.74 14.66
CA ILE A 220 14.19 8.94 15.09
C ILE A 220 12.71 8.64 15.34
N GLU A 221 12.13 9.36 16.30
CA GLU A 221 10.68 9.38 16.52
C GLU A 221 10.00 9.88 15.24
N GLY A 222 8.90 9.20 14.87
CA GLY A 222 8.07 9.69 13.78
C GLY A 222 7.15 10.81 14.25
N ILE A 223 6.52 11.49 13.29
CA ILE A 223 5.54 12.54 13.56
C ILE A 223 4.12 11.97 13.69
N GLY A 224 3.28 12.68 14.43
CA GLY A 224 1.88 12.31 14.61
C GLY A 224 1.02 12.53 13.37
N GLN A 225 -0.19 11.96 13.36
CA GLN A 225 -1.15 12.13 12.25
C GLN A 225 -1.42 13.60 11.90
N ALA A 226 -1.54 14.46 12.91
CA ALA A 226 -1.84 15.88 12.72
C ALA A 226 -0.69 16.65 12.05
N GLU A 227 0.54 16.32 12.39
CA GLU A 227 1.75 16.92 11.80
C GLU A 227 1.89 16.45 10.36
N PHE A 228 1.67 15.15 10.11
CA PHE A 228 1.66 14.62 8.75
C PHE A 228 0.60 15.29 7.87
N VAL A 229 -0.62 15.49 8.39
CA VAL A 229 -1.68 16.23 7.69
C VAL A 229 -1.26 17.67 7.39
N SER A 230 -0.58 18.34 8.32
CA SER A 230 -0.10 19.71 8.11
C SER A 230 0.90 19.78 6.96
N PHE A 231 1.84 18.83 6.89
CA PHE A 231 2.77 18.70 5.78
C PHE A 231 2.05 18.46 4.44
N LEU A 232 1.06 17.57 4.40
CA LEU A 232 0.29 17.29 3.19
C LEU A 232 -0.50 18.52 2.70
N ASP A 233 -0.99 19.36 3.62
CA ASP A 233 -1.69 20.59 3.27
C ASP A 233 -0.77 21.66 2.68
N GLU A 234 0.49 21.71 3.13
CA GLU A 234 1.51 22.65 2.64
C GLU A 234 2.11 22.23 1.30
N ALA A 235 2.14 20.93 1.01
CA ALA A 235 2.69 20.37 -0.22
C ALA A 235 1.72 20.37 -1.43
N LYS A 236 0.59 21.09 -1.33
CA LYS A 236 -0.43 21.23 -2.39
C LYS A 236 0.00 22.07 -3.58
#